data_AF-A0A837HMR6-F1
#
_entry.id   AF-A0A837HMR6-F1
#
_cell.length_a   1.000
_cell.length_b   1.000
_cell.length_c   1.000
_cell.angle_alpha   90.00
_cell.angle_beta   90.00
_cell.angle_gamma   90.00
#
_symmetry.space_group_name_H-M   'P 1'
#
loop_
_entity.id
_entity.type
_entity.pdbx_description
1 polymer ?
#
loop_
_entity_poly.entity_id
_entity_poly.type
_entity_poly.pdbx_seq_one_letter_code
_entity_poly.pdbx_strand_id
1 'polypeptide(L)'
;MNKIVMLVKKNWILILILLLGLFLRTYKSFEYFSYAHDLDLAAWIVRDVVVDKHIRLIGQETSTQGIFIGPLYYYLQIPFYLLFNMQPTGLIVMATLFGIFSIWSFYYIFANVFQKKEIGYIAGFIYAISFSTVMNDRGTVPTTPVFLWTGWFFYALDLIYKGNHRKAFITLGVLIALIWHLNFGLVVLLTLIPFALYFSKKRIIVKDLVPGGLYLFILSLPLIAFEIKHSFIQTKALITSLIQDQGSQLTLIDQSKRVYHISSQIITNIIWYPDQIYYYIVPLLTLIMTVYYFFKKKISKYIFWIIILWSIPTLIFFSLYSKILSEYYLNGIILAWITMITLILYNLLAHKILRIFGYIFLVIFIFINISKMLNFQDNREGYIYRRAIVSDIRKDAEAKGYPCVAVSYITKPGYNLGYRYLFVLENMHVNNPESLSPVYTIVFPLDDTLFPVHKTFGAIGLIYPDYSRYNKEDVQKSCSGENSNLTDPMFGFTK
;
A
#
# COMPACT_ATOMS: atom_id res chain seq x y z
N MET A 1 -28.03 -18.72 20.75
CA MET A 1 -27.11 -19.80 20.34
C MET A 1 -27.42 -20.42 18.97
N ASN A 2 -28.63 -20.93 18.71
CA ASN A 2 -28.93 -21.66 17.45
C ASN A 2 -28.71 -20.87 16.14
N LYS A 3 -29.02 -19.56 16.11
CA LYS A 3 -28.79 -18.71 14.92
C LYS A 3 -27.31 -18.54 14.56
N ILE A 4 -26.44 -18.39 15.57
CA ILE A 4 -24.98 -18.27 15.37
C ILE A 4 -24.42 -19.60 14.88
N VAL A 5 -24.81 -20.72 15.51
CA VAL A 5 -24.39 -22.06 15.08
C VAL A 5 -24.80 -22.35 13.64
N MET A 6 -26.04 -21.98 13.24
CA MET A 6 -26.48 -22.13 11.85
C MET A 6 -25.72 -21.23 10.87
N LEU A 7 -25.41 -19.98 11.26
CA LEU A 7 -24.62 -19.06 10.44
C LEU A 7 -23.19 -19.58 10.22
N VAL A 8 -22.56 -20.07 11.30
CA VAL A 8 -21.21 -20.67 11.25
C VAL A 8 -21.21 -21.91 10.39
N LYS A 9 -22.14 -22.85 10.61
CA LYS A 9 -22.27 -24.07 9.79
C LYS A 9 -22.50 -23.76 8.30
N LYS A 10 -23.21 -22.68 7.98
CA LYS A 10 -23.48 -22.27 6.59
C LYS A 10 -22.26 -21.62 5.90
N ASN A 11 -21.34 -21.03 6.65
CA ASN A 11 -20.23 -20.22 6.11
C ASN A 11 -18.84 -20.68 6.58
N TRP A 12 -18.72 -21.90 7.08
CA TRP A 12 -17.49 -22.41 7.70
C TRP A 12 -16.26 -22.30 6.79
N ILE A 13 -16.42 -22.51 5.47
CA ILE A 13 -15.34 -22.35 4.48
C ILE A 13 -14.80 -20.92 4.48
N LEU A 14 -15.68 -19.91 4.45
CA LEU A 14 -15.25 -18.51 4.50
C LEU A 14 -14.57 -18.20 5.83
N ILE A 15 -15.10 -18.70 6.95
CA ILE A 15 -14.50 -18.49 8.27
C ILE A 15 -13.08 -19.06 8.30
N LEU A 16 -12.85 -20.27 7.77
CA LEU A 16 -11.50 -20.84 7.69
C LEU A 16 -10.58 -20.01 6.80
N ILE A 17 -11.06 -19.53 5.66
CA ILE A 17 -10.28 -18.63 4.77
C ILE A 17 -9.89 -17.35 5.52
N LEU A 18 -10.81 -16.75 6.27
CA LEU A 18 -10.54 -15.53 7.04
C LEU A 18 -9.57 -15.78 8.20
N LEU A 19 -9.70 -16.91 8.91
CA LEU A 19 -8.78 -17.29 9.99
C LEU A 19 -7.36 -17.56 9.48
N LEU A 20 -7.25 -18.25 8.33
CA LEU A 20 -5.96 -18.45 7.67
C LEU A 20 -5.36 -17.12 7.21
N GLY A 21 -6.18 -16.27 6.60
CA GLY A 21 -5.77 -14.93 6.20
C GLY A 21 -5.33 -14.05 7.37
N LEU A 22 -5.98 -14.18 8.53
CA LEU A 22 -5.62 -13.50 9.78
C LEU A 22 -4.27 -13.98 10.29
N PHE A 23 -4.08 -15.30 10.37
CA PHE A 23 -2.81 -15.88 10.77
C PHE A 23 -1.67 -15.38 9.88
N LEU A 24 -1.82 -15.47 8.55
CA LEU A 24 -0.76 -15.03 7.62
C LEU A 24 -0.47 -13.53 7.72
N ARG A 25 -1.46 -12.69 7.98
CA ARG A 25 -1.27 -11.23 8.14
C ARG A 25 -0.71 -10.83 9.51
N THR A 26 -0.78 -11.70 10.52
CA THR A 26 -0.26 -11.43 11.88
C THR A 26 1.02 -12.18 12.22
N TYR A 27 1.37 -13.24 11.48
CA TYR A 27 2.60 -14.01 11.66
C TYR A 27 3.88 -13.17 11.57
N LYS A 28 4.64 -13.03 12.65
CA LYS A 28 5.84 -12.17 12.73
C LYS A 28 5.58 -10.71 12.30
N SER A 29 4.40 -10.17 12.62
CA SER A 29 4.02 -8.84 12.13
C SER A 29 4.91 -7.72 12.65
N PHE A 30 5.48 -7.85 13.85
CA PHE A 30 6.40 -6.83 14.39
C PHE A 30 7.76 -6.89 13.71
N GLU A 31 8.27 -8.09 13.44
CA GLU A 31 9.56 -8.33 12.79
C GLU A 31 9.54 -7.95 11.31
N TYR A 32 8.39 -8.07 10.65
CA TYR A 32 8.21 -7.63 9.27
C TYR A 32 7.66 -6.20 9.15
N PHE A 33 7.42 -5.51 10.27
CA PHE A 33 6.96 -4.13 10.24
C PHE A 33 8.11 -3.22 9.78
N SER A 34 8.11 -2.93 8.48
CA SER A 34 9.01 -1.93 7.90
C SER A 34 8.68 -0.57 8.50
N TYR A 35 9.72 0.20 8.82
CA TYR A 35 9.54 1.56 9.30
C TYR A 35 10.61 2.43 8.67
N ALA A 36 10.21 3.16 7.65
CA ALA A 36 11.08 4.03 6.87
C ALA A 36 10.42 5.41 6.77
N HIS A 37 10.82 6.18 5.76
CA HIS A 37 10.35 7.55 5.58
C HIS A 37 8.82 7.69 5.58
N ASP A 38 8.09 6.89 4.79
CA ASP A 38 6.64 7.04 4.63
C ASP A 38 5.88 6.81 5.95
N LEU A 39 6.31 5.85 6.78
CA LEU A 39 5.66 5.59 8.07
C LEU A 39 6.01 6.64 9.11
N ASP A 40 7.24 7.15 9.09
CA ASP A 40 7.68 8.27 9.93
C ASP A 40 6.84 9.52 9.59
N LEU A 41 6.72 9.82 8.30
CA LEU A 41 5.90 10.91 7.78
C LEU A 41 4.42 10.75 8.17
N ALA A 42 3.86 9.55 8.04
CA ALA A 42 2.50 9.27 8.47
C ALA A 42 2.30 9.51 9.97
N ALA A 43 3.27 9.13 10.80
CA ALA A 43 3.24 9.38 12.24
C ALA A 43 3.28 10.89 12.57
N TRP A 44 4.07 11.66 11.81
CA TRP A 44 4.11 13.13 11.93
C TRP A 44 2.80 13.79 11.51
N ILE A 45 2.18 13.34 10.42
CA ILE A 45 0.85 13.80 10.00
C ILE A 45 -0.20 13.50 11.09
N VAL A 46 -0.17 12.31 11.70
CA VAL A 46 -1.06 11.96 12.80
C VAL A 46 -0.80 12.83 14.03
N ARG A 47 0.47 13.07 14.37
CA ARG A 47 0.87 13.96 15.48
C ARG A 47 0.36 15.38 15.27
N ASP A 48 0.51 15.93 14.09
CA ASP A 48 0.08 17.30 13.76
C ASP A 48 -1.43 17.47 13.99
N VAL A 49 -2.22 16.46 13.62
CA VAL A 49 -3.68 16.48 13.82
C VAL A 49 -4.05 16.27 15.30
N VAL A 50 -3.43 15.30 15.96
CA VAL A 50 -3.82 14.87 17.31
C VAL A 50 -3.27 15.79 18.39
N VAL A 51 -1.98 16.14 18.29
CA VAL A 51 -1.23 16.90 19.29
C VAL A 51 -1.28 18.39 18.96
N ASP A 52 -0.90 18.76 17.73
CA ASP A 52 -0.79 20.18 17.34
C ASP A 52 -2.16 20.77 16.94
N LYS A 53 -3.22 19.95 16.91
CA LYS A 53 -4.61 20.31 16.56
C LYS A 53 -4.74 20.95 15.18
N HIS A 54 -3.82 20.62 14.27
CA HIS A 54 -3.83 21.12 12.91
C HIS A 54 -4.54 20.15 11.97
N ILE A 55 -5.72 20.53 11.51
CA ILE A 55 -6.49 19.77 10.51
C ILE A 55 -5.84 19.93 9.14
N ARG A 56 -5.37 18.83 8.58
CA ARG A 56 -4.71 18.79 7.27
C ARG A 56 -5.69 18.64 6.11
N LEU A 57 -5.46 19.41 5.05
CA LEU A 57 -6.19 19.29 3.79
C LEU A 57 -5.51 18.33 2.79
N ILE A 58 -4.23 18.08 3.00
CA ILE A 58 -3.36 17.21 2.20
C ILE A 58 -2.47 16.36 3.10
N GLY A 59 -2.02 15.23 2.59
CA GLY A 59 -1.00 14.36 3.19
C GLY A 59 0.33 14.49 2.45
N GLN A 60 1.07 13.39 2.34
CA GLN A 60 2.39 13.39 1.72
C GLN A 60 2.38 13.84 0.25
N GLU A 61 3.45 14.50 -0.16
CA GLU A 61 3.74 14.78 -1.57
C GLU A 61 4.09 13.48 -2.30
N THR A 62 3.64 13.35 -3.55
CA THR A 62 4.00 12.22 -4.41
C THR A 62 5.39 12.42 -5.02
N SER A 63 5.86 11.44 -5.78
CA SER A 63 7.07 11.60 -6.56
C SER A 63 7.00 12.75 -7.58
N THR A 64 5.79 13.23 -7.92
CA THR A 64 5.58 14.37 -8.82
C THR A 64 5.35 15.61 -7.96
N GLN A 65 6.24 16.58 -8.12
CA GLN A 65 6.22 17.82 -7.34
C GLN A 65 4.89 18.56 -7.49
N GLY A 66 4.36 19.07 -6.38
CA GLY A 66 3.08 19.78 -6.32
C GLY A 66 1.85 18.89 -6.34
N ILE A 67 2.00 17.56 -6.42
CA ILE A 67 0.89 16.61 -6.32
C ILE A 67 0.94 15.91 -4.97
N PHE A 68 -0.08 16.14 -4.15
CA PHE A 68 -0.20 15.58 -2.80
C PHE A 68 -1.27 14.48 -2.73
N ILE A 69 -1.02 13.45 -1.92
CA ILE A 69 -2.03 12.47 -1.52
C ILE A 69 -2.99 13.12 -0.54
N GLY A 70 -4.28 12.78 -0.60
CA GLY A 70 -5.27 13.33 0.33
C GLY A 70 -5.18 12.82 1.77
N PRO A 71 -5.79 13.54 2.72
CA PRO A 71 -5.57 13.32 4.16
C PRO A 71 -6.32 12.10 4.72
N LEU A 72 -7.35 11.60 4.02
CA LEU A 72 -8.23 10.55 4.55
C LEU A 72 -7.49 9.28 4.94
N TYR A 73 -6.47 8.86 4.17
CA TYR A 73 -5.68 7.69 4.53
C TYR A 73 -4.98 7.84 5.89
N TYR A 74 -4.47 9.04 6.19
CA TYR A 74 -3.82 9.34 7.46
C TYR A 74 -4.84 9.53 8.60
N TYR A 75 -6.02 10.07 8.31
CA TYR A 75 -7.11 10.15 9.29
C TYR A 75 -7.61 8.78 9.71
N LEU A 76 -7.62 7.80 8.80
CA LEU A 76 -7.94 6.42 9.13
C LEU A 76 -6.92 5.81 10.11
N GLN A 77 -5.69 6.31 10.17
CA GLN A 77 -4.65 5.84 11.09
C GLN A 77 -4.81 6.38 12.51
N ILE A 78 -5.38 7.58 12.69
CA ILE A 78 -5.54 8.26 13.99
C ILE A 78 -6.11 7.34 15.10
N PRO A 79 -7.25 6.64 14.92
CA PRO A 79 -7.79 5.80 15.99
C PRO A 79 -6.83 4.69 16.42
N PHE A 80 -6.00 4.18 15.50
CA PHE A 80 -5.02 3.15 15.81
C PHE A 80 -3.79 3.71 16.53
N TYR A 81 -3.33 4.90 16.17
CA TYR A 81 -2.30 5.59 16.96
C TYR A 81 -2.81 5.87 18.38
N LEU A 82 -4.03 6.39 18.53
CA LEU A 82 -4.61 6.67 19.86
C LEU A 82 -4.74 5.40 20.71
N LEU A 83 -5.24 4.30 20.14
CA LEU A 83 -5.38 3.02 20.84
C LEU A 83 -4.03 2.45 21.32
N PHE A 84 -2.94 2.78 20.64
CA PHE A 84 -1.59 2.29 20.93
C PHE A 84 -0.68 3.38 21.54
N ASN A 85 -1.26 4.39 22.20
CA ASN A 85 -0.51 5.48 22.86
C ASN A 85 0.49 6.16 21.92
N MET A 86 0.02 6.49 20.71
CA MET A 86 0.77 7.10 19.63
C MET A 86 1.91 6.22 19.07
N GLN A 87 2.00 4.94 19.41
CA GLN A 87 2.99 4.04 18.80
C GLN A 87 2.59 3.63 17.37
N PRO A 88 3.51 3.71 16.38
CA PRO A 88 3.24 3.32 15.00
C PRO A 88 2.82 1.86 14.82
N THR A 89 3.12 1.00 15.80
CA THR A 89 2.68 -0.41 15.80
C THR A 89 1.17 -0.57 15.77
N GLY A 90 0.39 0.45 16.13
CA GLY A 90 -1.06 0.44 15.93
C GLY A 90 -1.46 0.22 14.46
N LEU A 91 -0.61 0.63 13.52
CA LEU A 91 -0.84 0.41 12.09
C LEU A 91 -0.83 -1.06 11.68
N ILE A 92 -0.18 -1.94 12.44
CA ILE A 92 -0.24 -3.40 12.22
C ILE A 92 -1.68 -3.90 12.36
N VAL A 93 -2.43 -3.37 13.33
CA VAL A 93 -3.83 -3.73 13.54
C VAL A 93 -4.69 -3.18 12.39
N MET A 94 -4.48 -1.93 11.98
CA MET A 94 -5.18 -1.35 10.84
C MET A 94 -4.97 -2.19 9.57
N ALA A 95 -3.72 -2.48 9.23
CA ALA A 95 -3.33 -3.30 8.09
C ALA A 95 -3.98 -4.68 8.13
N THR A 96 -3.98 -5.33 9.30
CA THR A 96 -4.62 -6.63 9.50
C THR A 96 -6.12 -6.57 9.23
N LEU A 97 -6.82 -5.58 9.82
CA LEU A 97 -8.26 -5.42 9.61
C LEU A 97 -8.61 -5.16 8.14
N PHE A 98 -7.82 -4.33 7.46
CA PHE A 98 -7.99 -4.04 6.05
C PHE A 98 -7.75 -5.29 5.20
N GLY A 99 -6.73 -6.09 5.52
CA GLY A 99 -6.47 -7.34 4.81
C GLY A 99 -7.58 -8.37 4.98
N ILE A 100 -8.15 -8.52 6.18
CA ILE A 100 -9.33 -9.38 6.42
C ILE A 100 -10.54 -8.87 5.65
N PHE A 101 -10.76 -7.56 5.65
CA PHE A 101 -11.82 -6.95 4.87
C PHE A 101 -11.62 -7.14 3.35
N SER A 102 -10.38 -7.11 2.87
CA SER A 102 -10.03 -7.42 1.48
C SER A 102 -10.36 -8.87 1.13
N ILE A 103 -9.97 -9.85 1.96
CA ILE A 103 -10.32 -11.26 1.74
C ILE A 103 -11.83 -11.45 1.63
N TRP A 104 -12.58 -10.86 2.57
CA TRP A 104 -14.04 -10.90 2.55
C TRP A 104 -14.61 -10.22 1.31
N SER A 105 -14.06 -9.07 0.91
CA SER A 105 -14.48 -8.31 -0.27
C SER A 105 -14.29 -9.13 -1.53
N PHE A 106 -13.12 -9.75 -1.74
CA PHE A 106 -12.87 -10.61 -2.89
C PHE A 106 -13.85 -11.80 -2.94
N TYR A 107 -14.10 -12.47 -1.80
CA TYR A 107 -15.15 -13.49 -1.73
C TYR A 107 -16.53 -12.96 -2.14
N TYR A 108 -16.97 -11.86 -1.51
CA TYR A 108 -18.29 -11.30 -1.71
C TYR A 108 -18.49 -10.85 -3.15
N ILE A 109 -17.53 -10.10 -3.70
CA ILE A 109 -17.61 -9.50 -5.03
C ILE A 109 -17.68 -10.61 -6.08
N PHE A 110 -16.78 -11.59 -6.01
CA PHE A 110 -16.75 -12.68 -6.99
C PHE A 110 -17.98 -13.58 -6.90
N ALA A 111 -18.46 -13.88 -5.69
CA ALA A 111 -19.69 -14.64 -5.51
C ALA A 111 -20.91 -13.95 -6.15
N ASN A 112 -20.99 -12.62 -6.07
CA ASN A 112 -22.10 -11.83 -6.60
C ASN A 112 -21.97 -11.56 -8.11
N VAL A 113 -20.77 -11.22 -8.60
CA VAL A 113 -20.51 -10.95 -10.02
C VAL A 113 -20.84 -12.19 -10.83
N PHE A 114 -20.28 -13.33 -10.44
CA PHE A 114 -20.46 -14.60 -11.16
C PHE A 114 -21.66 -15.43 -10.69
N GLN A 115 -22.39 -14.97 -9.67
CA GLN A 115 -23.58 -15.62 -9.10
C GLN A 115 -23.31 -17.08 -8.64
N LYS A 116 -22.10 -17.34 -8.14
CA LYS A 116 -21.64 -18.67 -7.70
C LYS A 116 -20.72 -18.54 -6.49
N LYS A 117 -21.11 -19.16 -5.37
CA LYS A 117 -20.35 -19.05 -4.11
C LYS A 117 -18.97 -19.69 -4.21
N GLU A 118 -18.84 -20.75 -4.99
CA GLU A 118 -17.59 -21.48 -5.23
C GLU A 118 -16.52 -20.56 -5.83
N ILE A 119 -16.91 -19.71 -6.79
CA ILE A 119 -16.02 -18.71 -7.39
C ILE A 119 -15.59 -17.68 -6.34
N GLY A 120 -16.50 -17.26 -5.46
CA GLY A 120 -16.16 -16.42 -4.31
C GLY A 120 -15.18 -17.08 -3.35
N TYR A 121 -15.39 -18.34 -2.97
CA TYR A 121 -14.48 -19.07 -2.07
C TYR A 121 -13.09 -19.17 -2.68
N ILE A 122 -12.99 -19.47 -3.98
CA ILE A 122 -11.70 -19.56 -4.68
C ILE A 122 -10.99 -18.20 -4.70
N ALA A 123 -11.69 -17.12 -5.04
CA ALA A 123 -11.10 -15.78 -5.07
C ALA A 123 -10.61 -15.32 -3.68
N GLY A 124 -11.44 -15.50 -2.65
CA GLY A 124 -11.07 -15.20 -1.27
C GLY A 124 -9.89 -16.06 -0.78
N PHE A 125 -9.83 -17.33 -1.17
CA PHE A 125 -8.73 -18.23 -0.82
C PHE A 125 -7.41 -17.83 -1.49
N ILE A 126 -7.42 -17.51 -2.79
CA ILE A 126 -6.24 -17.02 -3.51
C ILE A 126 -5.71 -15.75 -2.86
N TYR A 127 -6.59 -14.77 -2.57
CA TYR A 127 -6.21 -13.52 -1.91
C TYR A 127 -5.78 -13.69 -0.44
N ALA A 128 -6.29 -14.72 0.26
CA ALA A 128 -5.91 -14.95 1.65
C ALA A 128 -4.47 -15.47 1.77
N ILE A 129 -4.05 -16.32 0.83
CA ILE A 129 -2.82 -17.10 0.92
C ILE A 129 -1.67 -16.56 0.07
N SER A 130 -1.97 -15.91 -1.05
CA SER A 130 -0.92 -15.41 -1.95
C SER A 130 0.05 -14.50 -1.20
N PHE A 131 1.34 -14.85 -1.21
CA PHE A 131 2.39 -14.14 -0.47
C PHE A 131 2.42 -12.66 -0.85
N SER A 132 2.27 -12.32 -2.15
CA SER A 132 2.23 -10.93 -2.60
C SER A 132 1.04 -10.16 -2.04
N THR A 133 -0.15 -10.77 -1.95
CA THR A 133 -1.33 -10.13 -1.36
C THR A 133 -1.21 -9.97 0.16
N VAL A 134 -0.61 -10.95 0.85
CA VAL A 134 -0.31 -10.86 2.29
C VAL A 134 0.66 -9.72 2.56
N MET A 135 1.74 -9.63 1.79
CA MET A 135 2.73 -8.55 1.96
C MET A 135 2.20 -7.19 1.54
N ASN A 136 1.39 -7.11 0.49
CA ASN A 136 0.70 -5.86 0.13
C ASN A 136 -0.17 -5.37 1.29
N ASP A 137 -1.04 -6.24 1.83
CA ASP A 137 -1.95 -5.87 2.93
C ASP A 137 -1.24 -5.49 4.22
N ARG A 138 0.00 -5.96 4.42
CA ARG A 138 0.87 -5.57 5.54
C ARG A 138 1.49 -4.19 5.37
N GLY A 139 1.55 -3.67 4.16
CA GLY A 139 1.99 -2.31 3.90
C GLY A 139 1.03 -1.28 4.52
N THR A 140 1.59 -0.20 5.05
CA THR A 140 0.80 0.87 5.70
C THR A 140 1.06 2.21 5.02
N VAL A 141 1.04 2.18 3.68
CA VAL A 141 1.17 3.36 2.82
C VAL A 141 -0.12 3.59 2.03
N PRO A 142 -0.39 4.83 1.55
CA PRO A 142 -1.65 5.16 0.87
C PRO A 142 -1.97 4.30 -0.35
N THR A 143 -0.96 3.69 -0.98
CA THR A 143 -1.11 2.83 -2.16
C THR A 143 -1.49 1.39 -1.81
N THR A 144 -1.37 0.95 -0.56
CA THR A 144 -1.71 -0.43 -0.15
C THR A 144 -3.17 -0.82 -0.44
N PRO A 145 -4.19 0.03 -0.15
CA PRO A 145 -5.59 -0.33 -0.38
C PRO A 145 -6.00 -0.40 -1.86
N VAL A 146 -5.08 -0.23 -2.82
CA VAL A 146 -5.36 -0.33 -4.25
C VAL A 146 -6.01 -1.66 -4.64
N PHE A 147 -5.58 -2.78 -4.06
CA PHE A 147 -6.19 -4.09 -4.38
C PHE A 147 -7.66 -4.14 -3.95
N LEU A 148 -7.96 -3.70 -2.73
CA LEU A 148 -9.33 -3.56 -2.23
C LEU A 148 -10.15 -2.63 -3.14
N TRP A 149 -9.59 -1.48 -3.51
CA TRP A 149 -10.21 -0.52 -4.41
C TRP A 149 -10.58 -1.16 -5.76
N THR A 150 -9.67 -1.92 -6.37
CA THR A 150 -9.92 -2.56 -7.68
C THR A 150 -11.05 -3.59 -7.62
N GLY A 151 -11.13 -4.35 -6.52
CA GLY A 151 -12.26 -5.27 -6.28
C GLY A 151 -13.59 -4.54 -6.28
N TRP A 152 -13.71 -3.51 -5.44
CA TRP A 152 -14.96 -2.75 -5.34
C TRP A 152 -15.28 -1.97 -6.62
N PHE A 153 -14.27 -1.51 -7.35
CA PHE A 153 -14.46 -0.89 -8.67
C PHE A 153 -15.08 -1.88 -9.65
N PHE A 154 -14.61 -3.12 -9.69
CA PHE A 154 -15.20 -4.18 -10.52
C PHE A 154 -16.62 -4.51 -10.12
N TYR A 155 -16.92 -4.54 -8.82
CA TYR A 155 -18.28 -4.70 -8.34
C TYR A 155 -19.19 -3.55 -8.82
N ALA A 156 -18.69 -2.30 -8.79
CA ALA A 156 -19.44 -1.15 -9.28
C ALA A 156 -19.72 -1.24 -10.79
N LEU A 157 -18.75 -1.70 -11.59
CA LEU A 157 -18.94 -1.95 -13.03
C LEU A 157 -19.98 -3.05 -13.28
N ASP A 158 -19.97 -4.14 -12.51
CA ASP A 158 -20.98 -5.21 -12.61
C ASP A 158 -22.37 -4.72 -12.20
N LEU A 159 -22.48 -3.85 -11.19
CA LEU A 159 -23.74 -3.22 -10.81
C LEU A 159 -24.29 -2.32 -11.94
N ILE A 160 -23.42 -1.57 -12.64
CA ILE A 160 -23.81 -0.83 -13.86
C ILE A 160 -24.35 -1.79 -14.91
N TYR A 161 -23.59 -2.85 -15.18
CA TYR A 161 -23.95 -3.85 -16.19
C TYR A 161 -25.31 -4.50 -15.91
N LYS A 162 -25.59 -4.80 -14.64
CA LYS A 162 -26.87 -5.37 -14.18
C LYS A 162 -28.01 -4.34 -14.07
N GLY A 163 -27.74 -3.06 -14.27
CA GLY A 163 -28.74 -1.98 -14.19
C GLY A 163 -29.05 -1.49 -12.77
N ASN A 164 -28.25 -1.85 -11.77
CA ASN A 164 -28.39 -1.37 -10.39
C ASN A 164 -27.65 -0.03 -10.22
N HIS A 165 -28.10 0.99 -10.95
CA HIS A 165 -27.41 2.27 -11.10
C HIS A 165 -27.21 3.01 -9.77
N ARG A 166 -28.22 3.05 -8.91
CA ARG A 166 -28.10 3.74 -7.60
C ARG A 166 -26.96 3.18 -6.75
N LYS A 167 -26.89 1.86 -6.57
CA LYS A 167 -25.80 1.24 -5.80
C LYS A 167 -24.45 1.40 -6.50
N ALA A 168 -24.43 1.29 -7.83
CA ALA A 168 -23.22 1.49 -8.61
C ALA A 168 -22.66 2.90 -8.44
N PHE A 169 -23.47 3.94 -8.59
CA PHE A 169 -23.02 5.32 -8.52
C PHE A 169 -22.64 5.75 -7.09
N ILE A 170 -23.31 5.23 -6.06
CA ILE A 170 -22.84 5.40 -4.67
C ILE A 170 -21.43 4.82 -4.51
N THR A 171 -21.22 3.59 -4.98
CA THR A 171 -19.91 2.92 -4.89
C THR A 171 -18.86 3.67 -5.69
N LEU A 172 -19.18 4.10 -6.93
CA LEU A 172 -18.27 4.89 -7.77
C LEU A 172 -17.97 6.26 -7.18
N GLY A 173 -18.94 6.96 -6.58
CA GLY A 173 -18.72 8.25 -5.96
C GLY A 173 -17.65 8.17 -4.86
N VAL A 174 -17.75 7.15 -4.00
CA VAL A 174 -16.74 6.86 -2.99
C VAL A 174 -15.40 6.50 -3.63
N LEU A 175 -15.37 5.56 -4.58
CA LEU A 175 -14.12 5.07 -5.18
C LEU A 175 -13.39 6.15 -5.98
N ILE A 176 -14.09 6.98 -6.75
CA ILE A 176 -13.50 8.07 -7.51
C ILE A 176 -12.88 9.10 -6.55
N ALA A 177 -13.55 9.43 -5.45
CA ALA A 177 -12.97 10.29 -4.42
C ALA A 177 -11.73 9.65 -3.77
N LEU A 178 -11.71 8.33 -3.58
CA LEU A 178 -10.55 7.67 -2.99
C LEU A 178 -9.31 7.66 -3.90
N ILE A 179 -9.42 7.95 -5.21
CA ILE A 179 -8.27 7.98 -6.12
C ILE A 179 -7.19 8.95 -5.62
N TRP A 180 -7.57 10.18 -5.28
CA TRP A 180 -6.61 11.20 -4.82
C TRP A 180 -6.11 10.93 -3.39
N HIS A 181 -6.85 10.17 -2.59
CA HIS A 181 -6.45 9.74 -1.24
C HIS A 181 -5.51 8.53 -1.23
N LEU A 182 -5.42 7.77 -2.32
CA LEU A 182 -4.70 6.50 -2.37
C LEU A 182 -3.61 6.50 -3.45
N ASN A 183 -4.03 6.64 -4.72
CA ASN A 183 -3.14 6.53 -5.87
C ASN A 183 -3.80 7.13 -7.13
N PHE A 184 -3.23 8.22 -7.65
CA PHE A 184 -3.69 8.89 -8.87
C PHE A 184 -3.70 7.99 -10.12
N GLY A 185 -2.84 6.95 -10.16
CA GLY A 185 -2.79 6.01 -11.28
C GLY A 185 -4.10 5.25 -11.52
N LEU A 186 -4.97 5.17 -10.50
CA LEU A 186 -6.29 4.53 -10.62
C LEU A 186 -7.24 5.30 -11.55
N VAL A 187 -6.97 6.56 -11.87
CA VAL A 187 -7.80 7.37 -12.77
C VAL A 187 -7.92 6.72 -14.16
N VAL A 188 -6.88 5.99 -14.60
CA VAL A 188 -6.86 5.30 -15.89
C VAL A 188 -7.96 4.23 -15.98
N LEU A 189 -8.27 3.57 -14.85
CA LEU A 189 -9.32 2.54 -14.79
C LEU A 189 -10.74 3.12 -14.95
N LEU A 190 -10.94 4.44 -14.75
CA LEU A 190 -12.25 5.07 -14.95
C LEU A 190 -12.73 5.00 -16.41
N THR A 191 -11.82 4.78 -17.36
CA THR A 191 -12.13 4.50 -18.78
C THR A 191 -13.02 3.25 -18.95
N LEU A 192 -13.13 2.38 -17.95
CA LEU A 192 -14.01 1.21 -17.95
C LEU A 192 -15.49 1.55 -17.65
N ILE A 193 -15.80 2.72 -17.09
CA ILE A 193 -17.18 3.11 -16.77
C ILE A 193 -18.03 3.25 -18.05
N PRO A 194 -17.61 4.03 -19.08
CA PRO A 194 -18.33 4.09 -20.36
C PRO A 194 -18.51 2.71 -21.00
N PHE A 195 -17.50 1.85 -20.85
CA PHE A 195 -17.54 0.50 -21.38
C PHE A 195 -18.63 -0.36 -20.70
N ALA A 196 -18.72 -0.32 -19.37
CA ALA A 196 -19.77 -1.01 -18.63
C ALA A 196 -21.18 -0.49 -19.00
N LEU A 197 -21.33 0.82 -19.20
CA LEU A 197 -22.57 1.43 -19.66
C LEU A 197 -22.98 0.96 -21.06
N TYR A 198 -22.03 0.91 -22.01
CA TYR A 198 -22.26 0.43 -23.36
C TYR A 198 -22.79 -1.02 -23.37
N PHE A 199 -22.23 -1.91 -22.54
CA PHE A 199 -22.66 -3.30 -22.44
C PHE A 199 -23.96 -3.50 -21.64
N SER A 200 -24.25 -2.62 -20.68
CA SER A 200 -25.47 -2.68 -19.87
C SER A 200 -26.73 -2.55 -20.73
N LYS A 201 -26.69 -1.66 -21.74
CA LYS A 201 -27.87 -1.26 -22.56
C LYS A 201 -29.05 -0.72 -21.74
N LYS A 202 -28.89 -0.52 -20.43
CA LYS A 202 -29.91 0.05 -19.55
C LYS A 202 -29.81 1.57 -19.57
N ARG A 203 -30.97 2.25 -19.56
CA ARG A 203 -31.01 3.72 -19.48
C ARG A 203 -30.62 4.17 -18.08
N ILE A 204 -29.71 5.13 -18.02
CA ILE A 204 -29.30 5.77 -16.77
C ILE A 204 -30.46 6.62 -16.26
N ILE A 205 -30.81 6.46 -14.98
CA ILE A 205 -31.75 7.34 -14.30
C ILE A 205 -30.94 8.42 -13.61
N VAL A 206 -31.08 9.69 -14.04
CA VAL A 206 -30.25 10.80 -13.54
C VAL A 206 -30.32 10.95 -12.02
N LYS A 207 -31.49 10.68 -11.42
CA LYS A 207 -31.68 10.70 -9.96
C LYS A 207 -30.76 9.73 -9.21
N ASP A 208 -30.33 8.64 -9.86
CA ASP A 208 -29.42 7.66 -9.25
C ASP A 208 -27.97 8.17 -9.15
N LEU A 209 -27.61 9.22 -9.89
CA LEU A 209 -26.28 9.84 -9.83
C LEU A 209 -26.12 10.75 -8.60
N VAL A 210 -27.21 11.37 -8.14
CA VAL A 210 -27.21 12.35 -7.03
C VAL A 210 -26.51 11.82 -5.78
N PRO A 211 -26.84 10.63 -5.23
CA PRO A 211 -26.16 10.15 -4.03
C PRO A 211 -24.67 9.86 -4.27
N GLY A 212 -24.30 9.37 -5.46
CA GLY A 212 -22.90 9.17 -5.84
C GLY A 212 -22.12 10.47 -5.92
N GLY A 213 -22.70 11.49 -6.55
CA GLY A 213 -22.13 12.84 -6.62
C GLY A 213 -21.96 13.47 -5.25
N LEU A 214 -22.90 13.24 -4.32
CA LEU A 214 -22.80 13.71 -2.94
C LEU A 214 -21.62 13.07 -2.20
N TYR A 215 -21.44 11.74 -2.30
CA TYR A 215 -20.28 11.08 -1.70
C TYR A 215 -18.96 11.56 -2.30
N LEU A 216 -18.90 11.70 -3.63
CA LEU A 216 -17.74 12.24 -4.33
C LEU A 216 -17.40 13.64 -3.82
N PHE A 217 -18.40 14.52 -3.73
CA PHE A 217 -18.23 15.89 -3.26
C PHE A 217 -17.74 15.93 -1.80
N ILE A 218 -18.42 15.24 -0.88
CA ILE A 218 -18.08 15.24 0.55
C ILE A 218 -16.65 14.75 0.78
N LEU A 219 -16.27 13.63 0.14
CA LEU A 219 -14.94 13.06 0.31
C LEU A 219 -13.85 13.88 -0.41
N SER A 220 -14.22 14.68 -1.42
CA SER A 220 -13.28 15.59 -2.10
C SER A 220 -13.21 16.98 -1.46
N LEU A 221 -13.99 17.26 -0.40
CA LEU A 221 -13.98 18.55 0.28
C LEU A 221 -12.57 19.03 0.68
N PRO A 222 -11.68 18.18 1.24
CA PRO A 222 -10.34 18.64 1.60
C PRO A 222 -9.52 19.07 0.37
N LEU A 223 -9.64 18.36 -0.75
CA LEU A 223 -9.00 18.75 -2.02
C LEU A 223 -9.55 20.07 -2.54
N ILE A 224 -10.88 20.22 -2.56
CA ILE A 224 -11.54 21.45 -3.03
C ILE A 224 -11.10 22.65 -2.17
N ALA A 225 -11.10 22.50 -0.85
CA ALA A 225 -10.65 23.54 0.07
C ALA A 225 -9.17 23.89 -0.11
N PHE A 226 -8.33 22.86 -0.31
CA PHE A 226 -6.90 23.05 -0.58
C PHE A 226 -6.67 23.84 -1.87
N GLU A 227 -7.32 23.44 -2.96
CA GLU A 227 -7.15 24.06 -4.27
C GLU A 227 -7.63 25.52 -4.27
N ILE A 228 -8.76 25.82 -3.63
CA ILE A 228 -9.25 27.20 -3.48
C ILE A 228 -8.25 28.05 -2.69
N LYS A 229 -7.74 27.51 -1.56
CA LYS A 229 -6.77 28.23 -0.70
C LYS A 229 -5.43 28.46 -1.40
N HIS A 230 -5.00 27.57 -2.27
CA HIS A 230 -3.67 27.60 -2.89
C HIS A 230 -3.71 27.86 -4.40
N SER A 231 -4.73 28.57 -4.88
CA SER A 231 -4.82 29.01 -6.29
C SER A 231 -4.65 27.88 -7.30
N PHE A 232 -5.26 26.72 -7.01
CA PHE A 232 -5.26 25.50 -7.81
C PHE A 232 -3.87 24.93 -8.10
N ILE A 233 -2.94 25.02 -7.13
CA ILE A 233 -1.54 24.59 -7.32
C ILE A 233 -1.43 23.12 -7.71
N GLN A 234 -2.22 22.23 -7.12
CA GLN A 234 -2.13 20.80 -7.40
C GLN A 234 -2.78 20.45 -8.73
N THR A 235 -3.89 21.10 -9.12
CA THR A 235 -4.46 20.94 -10.47
C THR A 235 -3.46 21.41 -11.53
N LYS A 236 -2.80 22.57 -11.31
CA LYS A 236 -1.75 23.06 -12.20
C LYS A 236 -0.60 22.06 -12.29
N ALA A 237 -0.11 21.53 -11.16
CA ALA A 237 0.95 20.53 -11.13
C ALA A 237 0.54 19.25 -11.89
N LEU A 238 -0.69 18.77 -11.71
CA LEU A 238 -1.22 17.61 -12.43
C LEU A 238 -1.25 17.84 -13.94
N ILE A 239 -1.80 18.97 -14.40
CA ILE A 239 -1.85 19.31 -15.83
C ILE A 239 -0.43 19.43 -16.41
N THR A 240 0.46 20.15 -15.72
CA THR A 240 1.86 20.29 -16.10
C THR A 240 2.53 18.92 -16.20
N SER A 241 2.27 18.01 -15.27
CA SER A 241 2.88 16.68 -15.25
C SER A 241 2.46 15.75 -16.40
N LEU A 242 1.33 16.05 -17.05
CA LEU A 242 0.83 15.29 -18.21
C LEU A 242 1.35 15.85 -19.54
N ILE A 243 1.77 17.12 -19.56
CA ILE A 243 2.21 17.83 -20.77
C ILE A 243 3.74 17.90 -20.84
N GLN A 244 4.40 18.18 -19.71
CA GLN A 244 5.84 18.35 -19.63
C GLN A 244 6.54 17.03 -19.35
N ASP A 245 7.74 16.89 -19.92
CA ASP A 245 8.62 15.78 -19.63
C ASP A 245 8.91 15.67 -18.12
N GLN A 246 8.78 14.47 -17.57
CA GLN A 246 8.98 14.19 -16.15
C GLN A 246 10.40 13.67 -15.85
N GLY A 247 11.31 13.80 -16.81
CA GLY A 247 12.74 13.55 -16.65
C GLY A 247 13.15 12.07 -16.78
N SER A 248 12.32 11.22 -17.39
CA SER A 248 12.74 9.86 -17.72
C SER A 248 13.78 9.87 -18.84
N GLN A 249 14.95 9.31 -18.56
CA GLN A 249 15.99 9.09 -19.58
C GLN A 249 15.72 7.86 -20.46
N LEU A 250 14.61 7.14 -20.24
CA LEU A 250 14.28 5.92 -20.98
C LEU A 250 13.62 6.23 -22.32
N THR A 251 14.00 5.48 -23.36
CA THR A 251 13.27 5.51 -24.64
C THR A 251 11.86 4.95 -24.47
N LEU A 252 10.94 5.26 -25.40
CA LEU A 252 9.58 4.68 -25.39
C LEU A 252 9.59 3.15 -25.37
N ILE A 253 10.55 2.53 -26.08
CA ILE A 253 10.69 1.07 -26.13
C ILE A 253 11.13 0.54 -24.76
N ASP A 254 12.10 1.19 -24.12
CA ASP A 254 12.61 0.75 -22.82
C ASP A 254 11.58 0.98 -21.70
N GLN A 255 10.84 2.09 -21.76
CA GLN A 255 9.70 2.34 -20.89
C GLN A 255 8.62 1.27 -21.07
N SER A 256 8.28 0.92 -22.30
CA SER A 256 7.30 -0.13 -22.60
C SER A 256 7.75 -1.50 -22.08
N LYS A 257 9.04 -1.86 -22.25
CA LYS A 257 9.63 -3.08 -21.68
C LYS A 257 9.54 -3.07 -20.16
N ARG A 258 9.85 -1.94 -19.52
CA ARG A 258 9.74 -1.78 -18.05
C ARG A 258 8.30 -1.95 -17.58
N VAL A 259 7.33 -1.30 -18.22
CA VAL A 259 5.90 -1.40 -17.87
C VAL A 259 5.41 -2.84 -18.02
N TYR A 260 5.78 -3.51 -19.12
CA TYR A 260 5.45 -4.91 -19.34
C TYR A 260 6.10 -5.83 -18.31
N HIS A 261 7.37 -5.58 -17.96
CA HIS A 261 8.10 -6.33 -16.94
C HIS A 261 7.44 -6.20 -15.56
N ILE A 262 7.20 -4.97 -15.09
CA ILE A 262 6.53 -4.71 -13.81
C ILE A 262 5.14 -5.36 -13.78
N SER A 263 4.36 -5.21 -14.86
CA SER A 263 3.05 -5.84 -14.95
C SER A 263 3.13 -7.35 -14.83
N SER A 264 4.08 -7.95 -15.55
CA SER A 264 4.35 -9.38 -15.55
C SER A 264 4.78 -9.89 -14.17
N GLN A 265 5.58 -9.10 -13.44
CA GLN A 265 5.95 -9.38 -12.05
C GLN A 265 4.72 -9.36 -11.13
N ILE A 266 3.91 -8.30 -11.16
CA ILE A 266 2.69 -8.20 -10.33
C ILE A 266 1.78 -9.43 -10.52
N ILE A 267 1.63 -9.89 -11.77
CA ILE A 267 0.81 -11.05 -12.12
C ILE A 267 1.42 -12.34 -11.58
N THR A 268 2.70 -12.56 -11.87
CA THR A 268 3.39 -13.80 -11.50
C THR A 268 3.48 -13.93 -9.99
N ASN A 269 3.72 -12.82 -9.28
CA ASN A 269 3.84 -12.75 -7.84
C ASN A 269 2.55 -13.13 -7.08
N ILE A 270 1.39 -13.16 -7.74
CA ILE A 270 0.18 -13.75 -7.15
C ILE A 270 0.37 -15.25 -6.91
N ILE A 271 1.01 -15.95 -7.85
CA ILE A 271 1.20 -17.41 -7.82
C ILE A 271 2.55 -17.78 -7.21
N TRP A 272 3.62 -17.12 -7.65
CA TRP A 272 5.01 -17.44 -7.34
C TRP A 272 5.84 -16.15 -7.19
N TYR A 273 6.40 -15.92 -6.00
CA TYR A 273 7.26 -14.76 -5.70
C TYR A 273 8.63 -15.23 -5.17
N PRO A 274 9.79 -14.67 -5.60
CA PRO A 274 10.06 -13.68 -6.65
C PRO A 274 10.87 -14.28 -7.84
N ASP A 275 10.79 -15.59 -8.08
CA ASP A 275 11.74 -16.24 -9.01
C ASP A 275 11.55 -15.76 -10.46
N GLN A 276 12.67 -15.31 -11.04
CA GLN A 276 12.66 -14.46 -12.24
C GLN A 276 12.38 -15.17 -13.57
N ILE A 277 12.22 -16.49 -13.55
CA ILE A 277 12.25 -17.33 -14.76
C ILE A 277 10.92 -17.27 -15.53
N TYR A 278 9.79 -17.02 -14.85
CA TYR A 278 8.45 -17.24 -15.45
C TYR A 278 7.61 -15.98 -15.67
N TYR A 279 8.20 -14.78 -15.52
CA TYR A 279 7.43 -13.53 -15.52
C TYR A 279 6.52 -13.35 -16.73
N TYR A 280 6.98 -13.74 -17.92
CA TYR A 280 6.22 -13.53 -19.16
C TYR A 280 5.29 -14.70 -19.52
N ILE A 281 5.50 -15.87 -18.94
CA ILE A 281 4.72 -17.08 -19.24
C ILE A 281 3.34 -16.99 -18.60
N VAL A 282 3.26 -16.58 -17.33
CA VAL A 282 1.97 -16.50 -16.62
C VAL A 282 1.00 -15.53 -17.30
N PRO A 283 1.37 -14.26 -17.59
CA PRO A 283 0.50 -13.31 -18.30
C PRO A 283 0.03 -13.83 -19.67
N LEU A 284 0.95 -14.42 -20.45
CA LEU A 284 0.63 -14.98 -21.76
C LEU A 284 -0.37 -16.13 -21.65
N LEU A 285 -0.14 -17.08 -20.75
CA LEU A 285 -1.06 -18.19 -20.51
C LEU A 285 -2.44 -17.69 -20.06
N THR A 286 -2.48 -16.70 -19.16
CA THR A 286 -3.76 -16.10 -18.73
C THR A 286 -4.48 -15.40 -19.88
N LEU A 287 -3.78 -14.73 -20.80
CA LEU A 287 -4.38 -14.13 -22.00
C LEU A 287 -4.94 -15.20 -22.94
N ILE A 288 -4.16 -16.25 -23.25
CA ILE A 288 -4.59 -17.39 -24.07
C ILE A 288 -5.84 -18.04 -23.46
N MET A 289 -5.84 -18.26 -22.15
CA MET A 289 -6.98 -18.85 -21.44
C MET A 289 -8.21 -17.93 -21.44
N THR A 290 -8.02 -16.60 -21.39
CA THR A 290 -9.11 -15.62 -21.51
C THR A 290 -9.80 -15.75 -22.87
N VAL A 291 -9.01 -15.79 -23.95
CA VAL A 291 -9.49 -15.96 -25.32
C VAL A 291 -10.17 -17.32 -25.49
N TYR A 292 -9.55 -18.41 -25.00
CA TYR A 292 -10.12 -19.75 -25.03
C TYR A 292 -11.49 -19.82 -24.31
N TYR A 293 -11.61 -19.24 -23.11
CA TYR A 293 -12.87 -19.22 -22.36
C TYR A 293 -13.96 -18.39 -23.01
N PHE A 294 -13.59 -17.32 -23.70
CA PHE A 294 -14.53 -16.55 -24.49
C PHE A 294 -15.09 -17.40 -25.65
N PHE A 295 -14.24 -18.05 -26.45
CA PHE A 295 -14.69 -18.89 -27.55
C PHE A 295 -15.47 -20.14 -27.09
N LYS A 296 -15.14 -20.68 -25.91
CA LYS A 296 -15.90 -21.77 -25.27
C LYS A 296 -17.17 -21.29 -24.55
N LYS A 297 -17.53 -20.00 -24.63
CA LYS A 297 -18.70 -19.40 -23.99
C LYS A 297 -18.75 -19.64 -22.46
N LYS A 298 -17.58 -19.77 -21.83
CA LYS A 298 -17.44 -19.92 -20.37
C LYS A 298 -17.49 -18.59 -19.64
N ILE A 299 -17.21 -17.49 -20.35
CA ILE A 299 -17.35 -16.11 -19.87
C ILE A 299 -18.23 -15.31 -20.83
N SER A 300 -18.91 -14.28 -20.32
CA SER A 300 -19.72 -13.39 -21.15
C SER A 300 -18.85 -12.45 -21.97
N LYS A 301 -19.42 -11.89 -23.05
CA LYS A 301 -18.75 -10.85 -23.85
C LYS A 301 -18.35 -9.63 -23.01
N TYR A 302 -19.17 -9.28 -22.02
CA TYR A 302 -18.88 -8.21 -21.08
C TYR A 302 -17.62 -8.51 -20.23
N ILE A 303 -17.56 -9.69 -19.60
CA ILE A 303 -16.42 -10.09 -18.76
C ILE A 303 -15.12 -10.19 -19.58
N PHE A 304 -15.19 -10.77 -20.79
CA PHE A 304 -14.05 -10.87 -21.69
C PHE A 304 -13.42 -9.50 -21.95
N TRP A 305 -14.22 -8.53 -22.38
CA TRP A 305 -13.69 -7.21 -22.69
C TRP A 305 -13.31 -6.39 -21.46
N ILE A 306 -14.01 -6.54 -20.33
CA ILE A 306 -13.59 -5.91 -19.06
C ILE A 306 -12.16 -6.34 -18.72
N ILE A 307 -11.84 -7.64 -18.81
CA ILE A 307 -10.48 -8.14 -18.51
C ILE A 307 -9.44 -7.56 -19.48
N ILE A 308 -9.74 -7.55 -20.78
CA ILE A 308 -8.85 -7.00 -21.81
C ILE A 308 -8.61 -5.50 -21.61
N LEU A 309 -9.68 -4.73 -21.42
CA LEU A 309 -9.64 -3.28 -21.25
C LEU A 309 -9.18 -2.87 -19.84
N TRP A 310 -9.11 -3.77 -18.87
CA TRP A 310 -8.54 -3.44 -17.55
C TRP A 310 -7.03 -3.18 -17.65
N SER A 311 -6.36 -3.98 -18.48
CA SER A 311 -4.90 -3.96 -18.60
C SER A 311 -4.44 -2.99 -19.68
N ILE A 312 -5.06 -3.01 -20.87
CA ILE A 312 -4.56 -2.28 -22.05
C ILE A 312 -4.42 -0.75 -21.83
N PRO A 313 -5.43 0.00 -21.37
CA PRO A 313 -5.32 1.44 -21.16
C PRO A 313 -4.24 1.79 -20.15
N THR A 314 -4.14 1.00 -19.07
CA THR A 314 -3.11 1.16 -18.04
C THR A 314 -1.71 0.96 -18.62
N LEU A 315 -1.50 -0.11 -19.39
CA LEU A 315 -0.23 -0.39 -20.05
C LEU A 315 0.15 0.67 -21.08
N ILE A 316 -0.81 1.15 -21.88
CA ILE A 316 -0.57 2.20 -22.88
C ILE A 316 -0.22 3.52 -22.19
N PHE A 317 -1.01 3.93 -21.20
CA PHE A 317 -0.80 5.19 -20.48
C PHE A 317 0.59 5.24 -19.85
N PHE A 318 0.98 4.22 -19.10
CA PHE A 318 2.27 4.22 -18.41
C PHE A 318 3.48 3.92 -19.31
N SER A 319 3.26 3.30 -20.48
CA SER A 319 4.30 3.20 -21.53
C SER A 319 4.61 4.56 -22.16
N LEU A 320 3.59 5.42 -22.31
CA LEU A 320 3.74 6.77 -22.86
C LEU A 320 4.14 7.81 -21.81
N TYR A 321 3.93 7.53 -20.53
CA TYR A 321 4.23 8.46 -19.45
C TYR A 321 5.74 8.59 -19.24
N SER A 322 6.24 9.83 -19.29
CA SER A 322 7.66 10.17 -19.33
C SER A 322 8.36 10.18 -17.97
N LYS A 323 7.91 9.31 -17.05
CA LYS A 323 8.49 9.15 -15.71
C LYS A 323 8.95 7.73 -15.47
N ILE A 324 10.06 7.59 -14.74
CA ILE A 324 10.52 6.27 -14.26
C ILE A 324 9.45 5.68 -13.35
N LEU A 325 8.82 4.62 -13.84
CA LEU A 325 7.65 4.02 -13.20
C LEU A 325 8.07 3.16 -12.00
N SER A 326 7.39 3.38 -10.88
CA SER A 326 7.42 2.51 -9.69
C SER A 326 6.31 1.46 -9.77
N GLU A 327 6.54 0.29 -9.16
CA GLU A 327 5.64 -0.86 -9.27
C GLU A 327 4.20 -0.58 -8.82
N TYR A 328 4.04 0.22 -7.76
CA TYR A 328 2.74 0.51 -7.16
C TYR A 328 1.75 1.24 -8.09
N TYR A 329 2.21 1.91 -9.16
CA TYR A 329 1.32 2.53 -10.14
C TYR A 329 0.55 1.49 -10.96
N LEU A 330 1.12 0.30 -11.14
CA LEU A 330 0.52 -0.80 -11.92
C LEU A 330 -0.24 -1.80 -11.04
N ASN A 331 -0.20 -1.67 -9.71
CA ASN A 331 -0.94 -2.54 -8.79
C ASN A 331 -2.45 -2.61 -9.10
N GLY A 332 -3.00 -1.57 -9.76
CA GLY A 332 -4.38 -1.55 -10.22
C GLY A 332 -4.76 -2.65 -11.22
N ILE A 333 -3.81 -3.27 -11.92
CA ILE A 333 -4.09 -4.30 -12.95
C ILE A 333 -4.43 -5.66 -12.35
N ILE A 334 -4.14 -5.89 -11.06
CA ILE A 334 -4.12 -7.22 -10.44
C ILE A 334 -5.46 -7.96 -10.53
N LEU A 335 -6.57 -7.22 -10.51
CA LEU A 335 -7.90 -7.79 -10.49
C LEU A 335 -8.20 -8.61 -11.75
N ALA A 336 -7.82 -8.14 -12.93
CA ALA A 336 -8.04 -8.86 -14.19
C ALA A 336 -7.45 -10.28 -14.11
N TRP A 337 -6.30 -10.40 -13.44
CA TRP A 337 -5.54 -11.64 -13.30
C TRP A 337 -6.08 -12.54 -12.20
N ILE A 338 -6.40 -11.99 -11.02
CA ILE A 338 -7.12 -12.75 -9.97
C ILE A 338 -8.44 -13.29 -10.54
N THR A 339 -9.11 -12.52 -11.39
CA THR A 339 -10.33 -12.96 -12.08
C THR A 339 -10.08 -14.19 -12.93
N MET A 340 -9.06 -14.15 -13.79
CA MET A 340 -8.73 -15.27 -14.66
C MET A 340 -8.25 -16.51 -13.90
N ILE A 341 -7.36 -16.36 -12.92
CA ILE A 341 -6.88 -17.48 -12.10
C ILE A 341 -8.06 -18.15 -11.38
N THR A 342 -8.96 -17.36 -10.80
CA THR A 342 -10.17 -17.86 -10.12
C THR A 342 -11.06 -18.65 -11.07
N LEU A 343 -11.35 -18.11 -12.26
CA LEU A 343 -12.21 -18.79 -13.24
C LEU A 343 -11.57 -20.05 -13.81
N ILE A 344 -10.25 -20.05 -14.01
CA ILE A 344 -9.52 -21.24 -14.46
C ILE A 344 -9.63 -22.34 -13.41
N LEU A 345 -9.32 -22.01 -12.17
CA LEU A 345 -9.35 -22.96 -11.07
C LEU A 345 -10.77 -23.48 -10.81
N TYR A 346 -11.80 -22.62 -10.88
CA TYR A 346 -13.19 -23.04 -10.78
C TYR A 346 -13.56 -24.07 -11.85
N ASN A 347 -13.21 -23.82 -13.11
CA ASN A 347 -13.52 -24.73 -14.20
C ASN A 347 -12.76 -26.07 -14.09
N LEU A 348 -11.50 -26.05 -13.63
CA LEU A 348 -10.75 -27.27 -13.37
C LEU A 348 -11.41 -28.11 -12.27
N LEU A 349 -11.72 -27.49 -11.12
CA LEU A 349 -12.32 -28.18 -9.97
C LEU A 349 -13.73 -28.70 -10.26
N ALA A 350 -14.51 -27.99 -11.08
CA ALA A 350 -15.85 -28.41 -11.47
C ALA A 350 -15.85 -29.56 -12.49
N HIS A 351 -14.72 -29.85 -13.15
CA HIS A 351 -14.65 -30.85 -14.21
C HIS A 351 -14.27 -32.24 -13.65
N LYS A 352 -15.02 -33.29 -14.01
CA LYS A 352 -14.83 -34.65 -13.48
C LYS A 352 -13.39 -35.18 -13.58
N ILE A 353 -12.79 -35.08 -14.77
CA ILE A 353 -11.41 -35.55 -15.04
C ILE A 353 -10.36 -34.52 -14.59
N LEU A 354 -10.50 -33.26 -15.00
CA LEU A 354 -9.50 -32.22 -14.75
C LEU A 354 -9.42 -31.73 -13.30
N ARG A 355 -10.35 -32.11 -12.42
CA ARG A 355 -10.31 -31.73 -10.99
C ARG A 355 -9.00 -32.09 -10.30
N ILE A 356 -8.34 -33.18 -10.73
CA ILE A 356 -7.06 -33.60 -10.15
C ILE A 356 -6.00 -32.51 -10.36
N PHE A 357 -5.95 -31.89 -11.54
CA PHE A 357 -5.04 -30.77 -11.82
C PHE A 357 -5.40 -29.53 -11.01
N GLY A 358 -6.70 -29.29 -10.77
CA GLY A 358 -7.15 -28.22 -9.87
C GLY A 358 -6.66 -28.42 -8.43
N TYR A 359 -6.76 -29.64 -7.89
CA TYR A 359 -6.23 -29.95 -6.56
C TYR A 359 -4.70 -29.90 -6.50
N ILE A 360 -4.01 -30.42 -7.52
CA ILE A 360 -2.54 -30.32 -7.63
C ILE A 360 -2.11 -28.86 -7.62
N PHE A 361 -2.76 -28.00 -8.43
CA PHE A 361 -2.50 -26.58 -8.46
C PHE A 361 -2.69 -25.94 -7.08
N LEU A 362 -3.80 -26.24 -6.39
CA LEU A 362 -4.04 -25.73 -5.04
C LEU A 362 -2.95 -26.15 -4.05
N VAL A 363 -2.56 -27.43 -4.04
CA VAL A 363 -1.50 -27.93 -3.14
C VAL A 363 -0.18 -27.22 -3.42
N ILE A 364 0.21 -27.11 -4.68
CA ILE A 364 1.44 -26.40 -5.10
C ILE A 364 1.36 -24.92 -4.72
N PHE A 365 0.25 -24.26 -5.01
CA PHE A 365 0.01 -22.84 -4.69
C PHE A 365 0.13 -22.58 -3.18
N ILE A 366 -0.50 -23.41 -2.36
CA ILE A 366 -0.41 -23.34 -0.89
C ILE A 366 1.05 -23.53 -0.46
N PHE A 367 1.70 -24.59 -0.95
CA PHE A 367 3.07 -24.92 -0.56
C PHE A 367 4.04 -23.77 -0.88
N ILE A 368 4.00 -23.23 -2.10
CA ILE A 368 4.88 -22.13 -2.52
C ILE A 368 4.66 -20.89 -1.65
N ASN A 369 3.41 -20.45 -1.51
CA ASN A 369 3.11 -19.19 -0.84
C ASN A 369 3.32 -19.27 0.68
N ILE A 370 2.94 -20.37 1.32
CA ILE A 370 3.19 -20.58 2.74
C ILE A 370 4.69 -20.77 3.00
N SER A 371 5.38 -21.58 2.20
CA SER A 371 6.84 -21.74 2.34
C SER A 371 7.55 -20.40 2.18
N LYS A 372 7.13 -19.57 1.20
CA LYS A 372 7.72 -18.24 1.02
C LYS A 372 7.45 -17.34 2.22
N MET A 373 6.23 -17.38 2.78
CA MET A 373 5.88 -16.62 3.98
C MET A 373 6.71 -17.04 5.20
N LEU A 374 6.89 -18.34 5.43
CA LEU A 374 7.62 -18.86 6.59
C LEU A 374 9.13 -18.62 6.50
N ASN A 375 9.68 -18.59 5.28
CA ASN A 375 11.10 -18.38 5.02
C ASN A 375 11.42 -16.93 4.62
N PHE A 376 10.47 -16.00 4.72
CA PHE A 376 10.74 -14.60 4.40
C PHE A 376 11.72 -14.01 5.43
N GLN A 377 12.76 -13.34 4.95
CA GLN A 377 13.79 -12.78 5.81
C GLN A 377 13.22 -11.62 6.64
N ASP A 378 13.58 -11.60 7.91
CA ASP A 378 13.19 -10.51 8.81
C ASP A 378 13.79 -9.18 8.31
N ASN A 379 13.04 -8.07 8.44
CA ASN A 379 13.52 -6.75 8.06
C ASN A 379 14.51 -6.24 9.12
N ARG A 380 15.80 -6.43 8.89
CA ARG A 380 16.88 -6.14 9.87
C ARG A 380 17.14 -4.65 10.07
N GLU A 381 16.43 -3.79 9.37
CA GLU A 381 16.43 -2.33 9.48
C GLU A 381 15.02 -1.75 9.77
N GLY A 382 14.07 -2.62 10.13
CA GLY A 382 12.67 -2.28 10.37
C GLY A 382 12.42 -1.59 11.72
N TYR A 383 11.14 -1.49 12.09
CA TYR A 383 10.69 -0.76 13.29
C TYR A 383 11.41 -1.17 14.58
N ILE A 384 11.53 -2.48 14.83
CA ILE A 384 12.13 -3.01 16.07
C ILE A 384 13.56 -2.50 16.24
N TYR A 385 14.36 -2.57 15.18
CA TYR A 385 15.78 -2.20 15.22
C TYR A 385 15.97 -0.68 15.29
N ARG A 386 15.15 0.09 14.55
CA ARG A 386 15.15 1.56 14.61
C ARG A 386 14.68 2.08 15.97
N ARG A 387 13.69 1.44 16.59
CA ARG A 387 13.28 1.77 17.96
C ARG A 387 14.37 1.40 18.97
N ALA A 388 15.02 0.25 18.79
CA ALA A 388 16.07 -0.19 19.70
C ALA A 388 17.28 0.75 19.70
N ILE A 389 17.75 1.19 18.54
CA ILE A 389 18.88 2.14 18.45
C ILE A 389 18.52 3.50 19.05
N VAL A 390 17.31 4.02 18.82
CA VAL A 390 16.86 5.28 19.42
C VAL A 390 16.74 5.17 20.95
N SER A 391 16.19 4.05 21.45
CA SER A 391 16.11 3.77 22.88
C SER A 391 17.51 3.65 23.52
N ASP A 392 18.48 3.10 22.81
CA ASP A 392 19.86 2.97 23.29
C ASP A 392 20.57 4.33 23.38
N ILE A 393 20.41 5.19 22.36
CA ILE A 393 20.90 6.58 22.38
C ILE A 393 20.33 7.32 23.60
N ARG A 394 19.02 7.20 23.85
CA ARG A 394 18.38 7.81 25.02
C ARG A 394 19.01 7.32 26.33
N LYS A 395 19.13 6.00 26.51
CA LYS A 395 19.66 5.41 27.74
C LYS A 395 21.09 5.84 28.01
N ASP A 396 21.93 5.88 26.98
CA ASP A 396 23.31 6.32 27.12
C ASP A 396 23.40 7.82 27.47
N ALA A 397 22.61 8.66 26.79
CA ALA A 397 22.55 10.09 27.08
C ALA A 397 22.10 10.38 28.52
N GLU A 398 21.06 9.69 29.00
CA GLU A 398 20.57 9.78 30.38
C GLU A 398 21.64 9.33 31.39
N ALA A 399 22.32 8.21 31.13
CA ALA A 399 23.39 7.70 32.00
C ALA A 399 24.58 8.67 32.12
N LYS A 400 24.84 9.48 31.08
CA LYS A 400 25.88 10.51 31.05
C LYS A 400 25.41 11.87 31.55
N GLY A 401 24.10 12.04 31.77
CA GLY A 401 23.49 13.29 32.21
C GLY A 401 23.44 14.38 31.13
N TYR A 402 23.31 13.99 29.86
CA TYR A 402 23.14 14.93 28.75
C TYR A 402 21.65 15.24 28.51
N PRO A 403 21.22 16.52 28.57
CA PRO A 403 19.81 16.89 28.39
C PRO A 403 19.31 16.86 26.94
N CYS A 404 20.23 16.86 25.98
CA CYS A 404 19.95 16.72 24.54
C CYS A 404 21.10 15.99 23.84
N VAL A 405 20.84 15.54 22.62
CA VAL A 405 21.82 14.86 21.77
C VAL A 405 21.75 15.41 20.36
N ALA A 406 22.73 15.07 19.52
CA ALA A 406 22.62 15.23 18.08
C ALA A 406 22.79 13.87 17.38
N VAL A 407 22.23 13.74 16.18
CA VAL A 407 22.30 12.49 15.41
C VAL A 407 22.79 12.77 14.00
N SER A 408 23.84 12.05 13.59
CA SER A 408 24.36 12.05 12.23
C SER A 408 24.20 10.67 11.58
N TYR A 409 24.40 10.60 10.27
CA TYR A 409 24.14 9.39 9.49
C TYR A 409 25.30 9.10 8.53
N ILE A 410 25.78 7.85 8.54
CA ILE A 410 26.65 7.31 7.50
C ILE A 410 25.80 6.31 6.71
N THR A 411 25.05 6.84 5.75
CA THR A 411 24.10 6.04 4.98
C THR A 411 23.97 6.50 3.54
N LYS A 412 23.49 5.61 2.66
CA LYS A 412 22.99 6.03 1.35
C LYS A 412 21.76 6.93 1.50
N PRO A 413 21.49 7.85 0.54
CA PRO A 413 20.30 8.70 0.57
C PRO A 413 19.01 7.90 0.80
N GLY A 414 18.15 8.38 1.71
CA GLY A 414 16.87 7.77 2.05
C GLY A 414 16.91 6.86 3.29
N TYR A 415 18.05 6.27 3.62
CA TYR A 415 18.18 5.43 4.83
C TYR A 415 18.38 6.23 6.11
N ASN A 416 18.76 7.51 5.99
CA ASN A 416 18.82 8.49 7.07
C ASN A 416 17.43 8.96 7.55
N LEU A 417 16.35 8.54 6.88
CA LEU A 417 14.96 8.83 7.23
C LEU A 417 14.38 7.69 8.07
N GLY A 418 13.28 7.92 8.81
CA GLY A 418 12.63 6.86 9.60
C GLY A 418 13.03 6.80 11.07
N TYR A 419 13.41 7.94 11.67
CA TYR A 419 13.85 8.04 13.07
C TYR A 419 13.20 9.22 13.82
N ARG A 420 12.76 10.26 13.11
CA ARG A 420 12.41 11.55 13.72
C ARG A 420 11.22 11.43 14.68
N TYR A 421 10.21 10.66 14.30
CA TYR A 421 9.08 10.40 15.18
C TYR A 421 9.46 9.52 16.37
N LEU A 422 10.41 8.60 16.21
CA LEU A 422 10.87 7.75 17.30
C LEU A 422 11.59 8.57 18.38
N PHE A 423 12.34 9.61 18.00
CA PHE A 423 12.91 10.56 18.96
C PHE A 423 11.82 11.31 19.74
N VAL A 424 10.70 11.65 19.09
CA VAL A 424 9.54 12.27 19.77
C VAL A 424 8.90 11.30 20.75
N LEU A 425 8.70 10.03 20.37
CA LEU A 425 8.14 9.01 21.28
C LEU A 425 9.01 8.78 22.51
N GLU A 426 10.32 8.90 22.35
CA GLU A 426 11.31 8.79 23.42
C GLU A 426 11.55 10.14 24.14
N ASN A 427 10.73 11.17 23.89
CA ASN A 427 10.83 12.50 24.50
C ASN A 427 12.25 13.10 24.44
N MET A 428 12.96 12.88 23.35
CA MET A 428 14.33 13.34 23.18
C MET A 428 14.40 14.76 22.61
N HIS A 429 15.30 15.57 23.16
CA HIS A 429 15.75 16.80 22.53
C HIS A 429 16.89 16.46 21.57
N VAL A 430 16.65 16.63 20.27
CA VAL A 430 17.61 16.27 19.23
C VAL A 430 17.98 17.50 18.40
N ASN A 431 19.23 17.92 18.53
CA ASN A 431 19.81 19.06 17.84
C ASN A 431 20.54 18.65 16.56
N ASN A 432 20.87 19.65 15.74
CA ASN A 432 21.76 19.47 14.59
C ASN A 432 23.18 19.02 15.02
N PRO A 433 23.88 18.21 14.22
CA PRO A 433 25.25 17.75 14.53
C PRO A 433 26.26 18.85 14.83
N GLU A 434 26.06 20.06 14.29
CA GLU A 434 26.93 21.23 14.49
C GLU A 434 26.68 21.97 15.82
N SER A 435 25.73 21.50 16.65
CA SER A 435 25.24 22.21 17.84
C SER A 435 26.11 22.08 19.09
N LEU A 436 27.27 21.43 19.05
CA LEU A 436 28.07 21.02 20.23
C LEU A 436 27.37 20.01 21.17
N SER A 437 26.19 19.49 20.81
CA SER A 437 25.58 18.37 21.52
C SER A 437 26.32 17.05 21.20
N PRO A 438 26.32 16.05 22.11
CA PRO A 438 26.93 14.75 21.84
C PRO A 438 26.35 14.10 20.57
N VAL A 439 27.19 13.85 19.57
CA VAL A 439 26.77 13.36 18.26
C VAL A 439 26.85 11.84 18.22
N TYR A 440 25.69 11.20 18.11
CA TYR A 440 25.57 9.78 17.82
C TYR A 440 25.49 9.57 16.32
N THR A 441 26.20 8.58 15.79
CA THR A 441 26.19 8.32 14.34
C THR A 441 25.54 6.98 14.05
N ILE A 442 24.45 7.02 13.28
CA ILE A 442 23.75 5.83 12.80
C ILE A 442 24.35 5.40 11.46
N VAL A 443 24.72 4.12 11.34
CA VAL A 443 25.44 3.57 10.18
C VAL A 443 24.61 2.50 9.49
N PHE A 444 24.43 2.63 8.17
CA PHE A 444 23.77 1.63 7.32
C PHE A 444 24.13 1.82 5.83
N PRO A 445 24.61 0.78 5.11
CA PRO A 445 24.88 -0.58 5.58
C PRO A 445 26.09 -0.64 6.51
N LEU A 446 26.23 -1.74 7.24
CA LEU A 446 27.41 -2.00 8.07
C LEU A 446 28.63 -2.26 7.19
N ASP A 447 29.76 -1.63 7.54
CA ASP A 447 31.08 -1.88 6.98
C ASP A 447 32.10 -1.72 8.11
N ASP A 448 32.50 -2.84 8.71
CA ASP A 448 33.42 -2.85 9.86
C ASP A 448 34.84 -2.38 9.50
N THR A 449 35.16 -2.31 8.20
CA THR A 449 36.48 -1.89 7.72
C THR A 449 36.57 -0.38 7.56
N LEU A 450 35.49 0.27 7.10
CA LEU A 450 35.44 1.71 6.88
C LEU A 450 34.86 2.48 8.08
N PHE A 451 33.86 1.90 8.75
CA PHE A 451 33.09 2.56 9.81
C PHE A 451 32.87 1.60 10.98
N PRO A 452 33.90 1.35 11.82
CA PRO A 452 33.76 0.46 12.96
C PRO A 452 32.71 1.01 13.92
N VAL A 453 31.65 0.23 14.15
CA VAL A 453 30.54 0.61 15.02
C VAL A 453 30.74 0.04 16.42
N HIS A 454 30.28 0.79 17.42
CA HIS A 454 30.38 0.36 18.82
C HIS A 454 29.31 -0.68 19.18
N LYS A 455 28.13 -0.58 18.55
CA LYS A 455 27.00 -1.47 18.81
C LYS A 455 26.16 -1.66 17.55
N THR A 456 25.53 -2.83 17.42
CA THR A 456 24.65 -3.16 16.28
C THR A 456 23.24 -3.51 16.73
N PHE A 457 22.27 -3.16 15.89
CA PHE A 457 20.86 -3.44 16.05
C PHE A 457 20.33 -3.97 14.72
N GLY A 458 20.28 -5.30 14.58
CA GLY A 458 19.90 -5.93 13.33
C GLY A 458 20.98 -5.69 12.27
N ALA A 459 20.69 -4.86 11.27
CA ALA A 459 21.61 -4.44 10.22
C ALA A 459 22.03 -2.97 10.35
N ILE A 460 21.62 -2.28 11.42
CA ILE A 460 21.95 -0.87 11.69
C ILE A 460 23.03 -0.80 12.76
N GLY A 461 24.03 0.06 12.58
CA GLY A 461 25.11 0.29 13.54
C GLY A 461 24.97 1.62 14.27
N LEU A 462 25.55 1.69 15.47
CA LEU A 462 25.63 2.89 16.29
C LEU A 462 27.09 3.19 16.65
N ILE A 463 27.51 4.42 16.39
CA ILE A 463 28.77 4.97 16.89
C ILE A 463 28.42 5.97 18.01
N TYR A 464 28.95 5.73 19.22
CA TYR A 464 28.81 6.64 20.35
C TYR A 464 29.67 7.91 20.18
N PRO A 465 29.27 9.03 20.79
CA PRO A 465 30.09 10.24 20.82
C PRO A 465 31.44 9.98 21.49
N ASP A 466 32.49 10.64 21.00
CA ASP A 466 33.72 10.79 21.76
C ASP A 466 33.48 11.78 22.92
N TYR A 467 33.05 11.25 24.06
CA TYR A 467 32.64 12.04 25.23
C TYR A 467 33.72 13.00 25.74
N SER A 468 35.00 12.73 25.44
CA SER A 468 36.11 13.61 25.83
C SER A 468 36.03 15.00 25.19
N ARG A 469 35.27 15.13 24.10
CA ARG A 469 35.08 16.39 23.34
C ARG A 469 33.95 17.27 23.87
N TYR A 470 33.15 16.79 24.82
CA TYR A 470 31.92 17.45 25.24
C TYR A 470 31.99 17.93 26.69
N ASN A 471 32.00 19.24 26.86
CA ASN A 471 31.83 19.91 28.15
C ASN A 471 30.33 20.03 28.51
N LYS A 472 29.97 19.77 29.76
CA LYS A 472 28.56 19.82 30.22
C LYS A 472 27.92 21.19 30.08
N GLU A 473 28.66 22.27 30.29
CA GLU A 473 28.14 23.64 30.19
C GLU A 473 27.77 23.99 28.74
N ASP A 474 28.65 23.66 27.79
CA ASP A 474 28.39 23.88 26.36
C ASP A 474 27.21 23.04 25.86
N VAL A 475 27.09 21.79 26.33
CA VAL A 475 25.93 20.94 26.04
C VAL A 475 24.67 21.55 26.63
N GLN A 476 24.66 21.99 27.89
CA GLN A 476 23.48 22.64 28.48
C GLN A 476 23.06 23.89 27.71
N LYS A 477 24.03 24.71 27.29
CA LYS A 477 23.77 25.88 26.44
C LYS A 477 23.17 25.48 25.10
N SER A 478 23.71 24.45 24.45
CA SER A 478 23.16 23.86 23.22
C SER A 478 21.71 23.40 23.40
N CYS A 479 21.42 22.71 24.51
CA CYS A 479 20.10 22.17 24.80
C CYS A 479 19.06 23.23 25.22
N SER A 480 19.49 24.47 25.51
CA SER A 480 18.56 25.58 25.79
C SER A 480 17.90 26.16 24.55
N GLY A 481 18.41 25.82 23.35
CA GLY A 481 17.86 26.25 22.07
C GLY A 481 16.65 25.43 21.62
N GLU A 482 16.21 25.67 20.38
CA GLU A 482 15.12 24.92 19.79
C GLU A 482 15.52 23.45 19.53
N ASN A 483 14.55 22.54 19.68
CA ASN A 483 14.72 21.14 19.30
C ASN A 483 14.62 21.02 17.77
N SER A 484 15.76 20.91 17.09
CA SER A 484 15.86 20.81 15.63
C SER A 484 15.00 19.68 15.06
N ASN A 485 14.82 18.57 15.78
CA ASN A 485 13.93 17.50 15.34
C ASN A 485 12.45 17.92 15.24
N LEU A 486 12.02 18.97 15.93
CA LEU A 486 10.65 19.51 15.88
C LEU A 486 10.51 20.70 14.90
N THR A 487 11.58 21.45 14.69
CA THR A 487 11.56 22.73 13.94
C THR A 487 12.09 22.60 12.51
N ASP A 488 13.09 21.74 12.28
CA ASP A 488 13.68 21.59 10.96
C ASP A 488 12.71 20.95 9.96
N PRO A 489 12.76 21.37 8.68
CA PRO A 489 11.89 20.82 7.64
C PRO A 489 12.07 19.31 7.51
N MET A 490 10.98 18.62 7.19
CA MET A 490 10.98 17.20 6.91
C MET A 490 10.57 16.98 5.45
N PHE A 491 11.37 16.23 4.71
CA PHE A 491 11.05 15.86 3.33
C PHE A 491 9.64 15.24 3.25
N GLY A 492 8.82 15.66 2.27
CA GLY A 492 7.45 15.19 2.12
C GLY A 492 6.45 15.67 3.18
N PHE A 493 6.87 16.43 4.20
CA PHE A 493 6.02 17.01 5.24
C PHE A 493 5.96 18.54 5.12
N THR A 494 4.79 19.06 4.80
CA THR A 494 4.51 20.49 4.83
C THR A 494 3.71 20.82 6.09
N LYS A 495 4.20 21.77 6.91
CA LYS A 495 3.43 22.32 8.05
C LYS A 495 2.40 23.32 7.56
#